data_AF-A0A522WF42-F1
#
_entry.id   AF-A0A522WF42-F1
#
_cell.length_a   1.000
_cell.length_b   1.000
_cell.length_c   1.000
_cell.angle_alpha   90.00
_cell.angle_beta   90.00
_cell.angle_gamma   90.00
#
_symmetry.space_group_name_H-M   'P 1'
#
loop_
_entity.id
_entity.type
_entity.pdbx_description
1 polymer ?
#
loop_
_entity_poly.entity_id
_entity_poly.type
_entity_poly.pdbx_seq_one_letter_code
_entity_poly.pdbx_strand_id
1 'polypeptide(L)' 'MARRAAIENFSQASRIIKEVRRRTRPMGVFSDKTSIERILFAVFTYENKKQGTAAPFLVTQNT' A
#
# COMPACT_ATOMS: atom_id res chain seq x y z
N MET A 1 14.62 2.17 22.90
CA MET A 1 14.50 2.37 21.44
C MET A 1 13.14 1.90 20.86
N ALA A 2 12.48 0.89 21.44
CA ALA A 2 11.23 0.32 20.90
C ALA A 2 10.04 1.30 20.71
N ARG A 3 9.86 2.28 21.61
CA ARG A 3 8.75 3.25 21.52
C ARG A 3 8.78 4.13 20.26
N ARG A 4 9.97 4.52 19.81
CA ARG A 4 10.14 5.31 18.58
C ARG A 4 9.77 4.50 17.34
N ALA A 5 10.25 3.25 17.25
CA ALA A 5 9.94 2.37 16.13
C ALA A 5 8.44 2.08 15.99
N ALA A 6 7.72 1.88 17.10
CA ALA A 6 6.27 1.68 17.08
C ALA A 6 5.51 2.91 16.53
N ILE A 7 5.93 4.12 16.92
CA ILE A 7 5.32 5.37 16.45
C ILE A 7 5.57 5.57 14.95
N GLU A 8 6.79 5.31 14.49
CA GLU A 8 7.14 5.37 13.06
C GLU A 8 6.33 4.35 12.25
N ASN A 9 6.27 3.09 12.69
CA ASN A 9 5.50 2.05 12.01
C ASN A 9 4.01 2.40 11.91
N PHE A 10 3.42 2.94 12.98
CA PHE A 10 2.03 3.39 12.98
C PHE A 10 1.80 4.58 12.04
N SER A 11 2.73 5.54 12.00
CA SER A 11 2.70 6.68 11.06
C SER A 11 2.69 6.21 9.61
N GLN A 12 3.57 5.26 9.28
CA GLN A 12 3.67 4.68 7.95
C GLN A 12 2.40 3.90 7.56
N ALA A 13 1.90 3.03 8.44
CA ALA A 13 0.65 2.30 8.20
C ALA A 13 -0.56 3.25 8.03
N SER A 14 -0.63 4.31 8.84
CA SER A 14 -1.70 5.30 8.76
C SER A 14 -1.72 6.06 7.42
N ARG A 15 -0.55 6.34 6.83
CA ARG A 15 -0.45 6.96 5.50
C ARG A 15 -1.03 6.05 4.42
N ILE A 16 -0.67 4.77 4.45
CA ILE A 16 -1.15 3.76 3.50
C ILE A 16 -2.68 3.61 3.60
N ILE A 17 -3.22 3.48 4.81
CA ILE A 17 -4.67 3.33 5.03
C ILE A 17 -5.44 4.56 4.51
N LYS A 18 -4.91 5.77 4.74
CA LYS A 18 -5.51 7.01 4.20
C LYS A 18 -5.49 7.02 2.67
N GLU A 19 -4.40 6.57 2.06
CA GLU A 19 -4.25 6.55 0.61
C GLU A 19 -5.13 5.49 -0.06
N VAL A 20 -5.21 4.29 0.50
CA VAL A 20 -6.18 3.27 0.10
C VAL A 20 -7.59 3.86 0.15
N ARG A 21 -7.97 4.46 1.29
CA ARG A 21 -9.29 5.08 1.44
C ARG A 21 -9.53 6.21 0.43
N ARG A 22 -8.54 7.06 0.17
CA ARG A 22 -8.66 8.18 -0.79
C ARG A 22 -9.00 7.68 -2.19
N ARG A 23 -8.35 6.61 -2.65
CA ARG A 23 -8.56 6.04 -3.99
C ARG A 23 -9.87 5.26 -4.09
N THR A 24 -10.42 4.80 -2.97
CA THR A 24 -11.62 3.96 -2.91
C THR A 24 -12.89 4.69 -2.53
N ARG A 25 -12.78 5.96 -2.11
CA ARG A 25 -13.90 6.88 -1.89
C ARG A 25 -14.95 6.89 -3.02
N PRO A 26 -14.59 6.96 -4.32
CA PRO A 26 -15.60 6.95 -5.38
C PRO A 26 -16.24 5.57 -5.62
N MET A 27 -15.63 4.47 -5.13
CA MET A 27 -16.10 3.11 -5.39
C MET A 27 -17.10 2.61 -4.32
N GLY A 28 -17.02 3.12 -3.09
CA GLY A 28 -17.94 2.75 -1.99
C GLY A 28 -17.70 1.33 -1.44
N VAL A 29 -17.95 0.31 -2.25
CA VAL A 29 -17.74 -1.12 -1.94
C VAL A 29 -17.08 -1.81 -3.14
N PHE A 30 -16.18 -2.74 -2.85
CA PHE A 30 -15.52 -3.52 -3.90
C PHE A 30 -16.43 -4.67 -4.36
N SER A 31 -16.49 -4.87 -5.67
CA SER A 31 -17.25 -5.97 -6.28
C SER A 31 -16.68 -7.35 -5.96
N ASP A 32 -15.35 -7.46 -5.84
CA ASP A 32 -14.65 -8.73 -5.72
C ASP A 32 -13.28 -8.59 -5.02
N LYS A 33 -12.72 -9.71 -4.55
CA LYS A 33 -11.42 -9.74 -3.85
C LYS A 33 -10.26 -9.33 -4.75
N THR A 34 -10.32 -9.64 -6.05
CA THR A 34 -9.24 -9.30 -7.00
C THR A 34 -9.15 -7.79 -7.22
N SER A 35 -10.28 -7.07 -7.23
CA SER A 35 -10.29 -5.60 -7.26
C SER A 35 -9.58 -4.99 -6.04
N ILE A 36 -9.74 -5.59 -4.85
CA ILE A 36 -9.05 -5.17 -3.62
C ILE A 36 -7.54 -5.36 -3.79
N GLU A 37 -7.11 -6.54 -4.23
CA GLU A 37 -5.71 -6.88 -4.43
C GLU A 37 -5.02 -5.91 -5.40
N ARG A 38 -5.67 -5.57 -6.52
CA ARG A 38 -5.12 -4.62 -7.51
C ARG A 38 -4.92 -3.23 -6.92
N ILE A 39 -5.89 -2.73 -6.18
CA ILE A 39 -5.80 -1.39 -5.57
C ILE A 39 -4.74 -1.35 -4.49
N LEU A 40 -4.71 -2.38 -3.67
CA LEU A 40 -3.73 -2.50 -2.60
C LEU A 40 -2.30 -2.59 -3.18
N PHE A 41 -2.11 -3.39 -4.23
CA PHE A 41 -0.86 -3.44 -4.98
C PHE A 41 -0.46 -2.08 -5.56
N ALA A 42 -1.40 -1.37 -6.20
CA ALA A 42 -1.12 -0.06 -6.80
C ALA A 42 -0.75 1.00 -5.74
N VAL A 43 -1.37 0.97 -4.56
CA VAL A 43 -1.05 1.88 -3.45
C VAL A 43 0.30 1.54 -2.86
N PHE A 44 0.57 0.26 -2.55
CA PHE A 44 1.86 -0.14 -2.00
C PHE A 44 3.02 0.14 -2.96
N THR A 45 2.86 -0.15 -4.25
CA THR A 45 3.88 0.17 -5.25
C THR A 45 4.12 1.68 -5.36
N TYR A 46 3.06 2.50 -5.30
CA TYR A 46 3.19 3.96 -5.31
C TYR A 46 3.94 4.49 -4.07
N GLU A 47 3.57 4.02 -2.87
CA GLU A 47 4.22 4.43 -1.62
C GLU A 47 5.66 3.93 -1.52
N ASN A 48 5.93 2.69 -1.94
CA ASN A 48 7.29 2.14 -1.99
C ASN A 48 8.16 2.91 -2.98
N LYS A 49 7.62 3.33 -4.12
CA LYS A 49 8.34 4.18 -5.09
C LYS A 49 8.66 5.55 -4.50
N LYS A 50 7.72 6.15 -3.77
CA LYS A 50 7.92 7.43 -3.08
C LYS A 50 8.99 7.34 -1.98
N GLN A 51 9.11 6.19 -1.32
CA GLN A 51 10.10 5.95 -0.26
C GLN A 51 11.46 5.45 -0.80
N GLY A 52 11.58 5.24 -2.12
CA GLY A 52 12.80 4.68 -2.71
C GLY A 52 13.05 3.21 -2.36
N THR A 53 12.07 2.53 -1.76
CA THR A 53 12.11 1.11 -1.36
C THR A 53 11.45 0.20 -2.40
N ALA A 54 10.98 0.76 -3.51
CA ALA A 54 10.44 -0.03 -4.61
C ALA A 54 11.53 -0.96 -5.17
N ALA A 55 11.37 -2.26 -4.93
CA ALA A 55 12.19 -3.26 -5.56
C ALA A 55 11.87 -3.29 -7.07
N PRO A 56 12.85 -3.01 -7.97
CA PRO A 56 12.60 -2.91 -9.40
C PRO A 56 12.08 -4.21 -10.06
N PHE A 57 12.24 -5.36 -9.40
CA PHE A 57 12.03 -6.68 -9.97
C PHE A 57 11.05 -7.59 -9.21
N LEU A 58 10.17 -7.07 -8.34
CA LEU A 58 9.20 -7.92 -7.60
C LEU A 58 8.18 -8.66 -8.49
N VAL A 59 8.13 -8.37 -9.81
CA VAL A 59 7.27 -9.03 -10.80
C VAL A 59 8.08 -9.83 -11.82
N THR A 60 9.24 -10.41 -11.44
CA THR A 60 9.77 -11.51 -12.24
C THR A 60 8.81 -12.68 -12.09
N GLN A 61 7.95 -12.81 -13.08
CA GLN A 61 6.98 -13.88 -13.25
C GLN A 61 7.71 -15.22 -13.16
N ASN A 62 7.53 -15.98 -12.07
CA ASN A 62 7.82 -17.40 -12.11
C ASN A 62 6.72 -18.02 -12.98
N THR A 63 7.11 -18.45 -14.18
CA THR A 63 6.31 -19.36 -15.01
C THR A 63 6.08 -20.67 -14.27
#